data_AF-A0AAD7FF64-F1
#
_entry.id   AF-A0AAD7FF64-F1
#
_cell.length_a   1.000
_cell.length_b   1.000
_cell.length_c   1.000
_cell.angle_alpha   90.00
_cell.angle_beta   90.00
_cell.angle_gamma   90.00
#
_symmetry.space_group_name_H-M   'P 1'
#
loop_
_entity.id
_entity.type
_entity.pdbx_description
1 polymer ?
#
loop_
_entity_poly.entity_id
_entity_poly.type
_entity_poly.pdbx_seq_one_letter_code
_entity_poly.pdbx_strand_id
1 'polypeptide(L)'
;MVMLKDLGSFIDDPVLKRRVGNIFGKGKRTVLLHADSPDLADQLEYNRLLAYRRPSEALLARLLIFHMFLEIATEMGNAADRKTMWLLLELHSRLGDCLDILRDLTIALEEPTDVYTWANISDTFRDIRNLLGPDFHPFFVLDEAQFAADSLPAAFHPDPGASPVLVEILNIWDSHHPIGSASFVVAGTEIPGKIFEQPKITEHLRWASDTGAFDEKIDIGEEFTRRAWHWTRGR
;
A
#
# COMPACT_ATOMS: atom_id res chain seq x y z
N MET A 1 -0.12 1.25 6.44
CA MET A 1 -1.12 2.32 6.51
C MET A 1 -0.94 2.92 7.88
N VAL A 2 -0.49 4.16 7.98
CA VAL A 2 -0.13 4.73 9.28
C VAL A 2 -0.37 6.22 9.26
N MET A 3 -0.90 6.78 10.36
CA MET A 3 -0.65 8.16 10.74
C MET A 3 0.37 8.10 11.87
N LEU A 4 1.61 8.53 11.57
CA LEU A 4 2.73 8.52 12.50
C LEU A 4 3.01 9.93 12.98
N LYS A 5 2.93 10.13 14.29
CA LYS A 5 3.55 11.25 14.97
C LYS A 5 4.70 10.68 15.81
N ASP A 6 5.88 11.29 15.71
CA ASP A 6 7.08 11.03 16.53
C ASP A 6 7.83 9.69 16.33
N LEU A 7 7.93 9.13 15.12
CA LEU A 7 8.79 7.94 14.88
C LEU A 7 10.17 8.18 14.27
N GLY A 8 10.49 9.40 13.85
CA GLY A 8 11.76 9.66 13.16
C GLY A 8 11.86 8.91 11.82
N SER A 9 12.95 9.15 11.11
CA SER A 9 13.18 8.62 9.76
C SER A 9 13.41 7.10 9.76
N PHE A 10 12.66 6.35 8.95
CA PHE A 10 12.86 4.91 8.73
C PHE A 10 13.91 4.59 7.67
N ILE A 11 14.70 5.57 7.22
CA ILE A 11 15.72 5.44 6.17
C ILE A 11 16.69 4.27 6.44
N ASP A 12 16.86 3.88 7.71
CA ASP A 12 17.69 2.75 8.14
C ASP A 12 17.00 1.64 8.94
N ASP A 13 15.67 1.49 8.85
CA ASP A 13 14.99 0.41 9.55
C ASP A 13 15.31 -0.99 8.93
N PRO A 14 16.03 -1.87 9.65
CA PRO A 14 16.42 -3.18 9.13
C PRO A 14 15.23 -4.15 9.00
N VAL A 15 14.14 -3.92 9.71
CA VAL A 15 12.88 -4.68 9.59
C VAL A 15 12.13 -4.24 8.34
N LEU A 16 12.06 -2.94 8.06
CA LEU A 16 11.46 -2.41 6.83
C LEU A 16 12.25 -2.87 5.59
N LYS A 17 13.58 -2.72 5.60
CA LYS A 17 14.46 -3.25 4.53
C LYS A 17 14.27 -4.75 4.33
N ARG A 18 14.10 -5.53 5.42
CA ARG A 18 13.80 -6.97 5.34
C ARG A 18 12.40 -7.24 4.79
N ARG A 19 11.39 -6.45 5.15
CA ARG A 19 10.01 -6.59 4.66
C ARG A 19 9.91 -6.27 3.17
N VAL A 20 10.47 -5.16 2.71
CA VAL A 20 10.59 -4.83 1.28
C VAL A 20 11.41 -5.89 0.55
N GLY A 21 12.54 -6.32 1.13
CA GLY A 21 13.34 -7.43 0.60
C GLY A 21 12.62 -8.79 0.62
N ASN A 22 11.60 -9.01 1.45
CA ASN A 22 10.79 -10.23 1.38
C ASN A 22 9.73 -10.16 0.28
N ILE A 23 9.30 -8.96 -0.10
CA ILE A 23 8.34 -8.72 -1.19
C ILE A 23 9.09 -8.72 -2.54
N PHE A 24 10.29 -8.13 -2.61
CA PHE A 24 11.02 -7.85 -3.85
C PHE A 24 12.50 -8.30 -3.87
N GLY A 25 13.00 -8.98 -2.84
CA GLY A 25 14.43 -9.27 -2.68
C GLY A 25 14.95 -10.56 -3.32
N LYS A 26 16.28 -10.67 -3.34
CA LYS A 26 17.04 -11.78 -3.96
C LYS A 26 16.61 -13.12 -3.40
N GLY A 27 16.00 -13.94 -4.25
CA GLY A 27 15.48 -15.27 -3.92
C GLY A 27 13.97 -15.42 -4.18
N LYS A 28 13.24 -14.31 -4.31
CA LYS A 28 11.84 -14.33 -4.76
C LYS A 28 11.71 -13.66 -6.14
N ARG A 29 11.82 -14.51 -7.16
CA ARG A 29 11.05 -14.52 -8.42
C ARG A 29 10.97 -13.28 -9.32
N THR A 30 11.43 -12.07 -9.01
CA THR A 30 11.44 -11.00 -10.04
C THR A 30 12.64 -11.16 -10.97
N VAL A 31 12.41 -11.15 -12.28
CA VAL A 31 13.45 -11.31 -13.31
C VAL A 31 13.94 -9.93 -13.74
N LEU A 32 15.25 -9.69 -13.75
CA LEU A 32 15.77 -8.46 -14.35
C LEU A 32 15.65 -8.56 -15.86
N LEU A 33 15.08 -7.53 -16.50
CA LEU A 33 14.91 -7.53 -17.94
C LEU A 33 16.25 -7.30 -18.62
N HIS A 34 16.51 -8.10 -19.66
CA HIS A 34 17.60 -7.87 -20.60
C HIS A 34 16.99 -7.48 -21.94
N ALA A 35 17.34 -6.29 -22.45
CA ALA A 35 16.73 -5.73 -23.67
C ALA A 35 16.87 -6.65 -24.90
N ASP A 36 17.94 -7.46 -24.94
CA ASP A 36 18.22 -8.40 -26.02
C ASP A 36 17.71 -9.84 -25.75
N SER A 37 16.96 -10.04 -24.67
CA SER A 37 16.40 -11.35 -24.33
C SER A 37 15.26 -11.72 -25.29
N PRO A 38 15.26 -12.92 -25.89
CA PRO A 38 14.13 -13.40 -26.69
C PRO A 38 12.85 -13.55 -25.85
N ASP A 39 13.00 -13.74 -24.54
CA ASP A 39 11.90 -13.96 -23.57
C ASP A 39 11.47 -12.66 -22.87
N LEU A 40 11.87 -11.48 -23.40
CA LEU A 40 11.61 -10.19 -22.75
C LEU A 40 10.12 -9.96 -22.44
N ALA A 41 9.24 -10.37 -23.36
CA ALA A 41 7.79 -10.24 -23.19
C ALA A 41 7.28 -11.09 -22.01
N ASP A 42 7.71 -12.35 -21.94
CA ASP A 42 7.31 -13.29 -20.89
C ASP A 42 7.86 -12.85 -19.51
N GLN A 43 9.10 -12.35 -19.47
CA GLN A 43 9.71 -11.80 -18.26
C GLN A 43 8.96 -10.57 -17.75
N LEU A 44 8.56 -9.68 -18.66
CA LEU A 44 7.79 -8.49 -18.32
C LEU A 44 6.39 -8.84 -17.81
N GLU A 45 5.71 -9.78 -18.48
CA GLU A 45 4.40 -10.28 -18.04
C GLU A 45 4.49 -10.93 -16.66
N TYR A 46 5.52 -11.75 -16.45
CA TYR A 46 5.76 -12.38 -15.15
C TYR A 46 6.03 -11.37 -14.03
N ASN A 47 6.84 -10.35 -14.30
CA ASN A 47 7.11 -9.31 -13.32
C ASN A 47 5.86 -8.50 -12.98
N ARG A 48 5.02 -8.18 -13.98
CA ARG A 48 3.71 -7.54 -13.79
C ARG A 48 2.80 -8.41 -12.92
N LEU A 49 2.78 -9.72 -13.15
CA LEU A 49 2.04 -10.66 -12.32
C LEU A 49 2.50 -10.61 -10.86
N LEU A 50 3.81 -10.46 -10.60
CA LEU A 50 4.32 -10.33 -9.24
C LEU A 50 3.97 -8.98 -8.59
N ALA A 51 4.11 -7.87 -9.34
CA ALA A 51 3.70 -6.54 -8.90
C ALA A 51 2.19 -6.44 -8.66
N TYR A 52 1.41 -7.28 -9.33
CA TYR A 52 -0.01 -7.44 -9.07
C TYR A 52 -0.26 -8.24 -7.78
N ARG A 53 0.29 -9.45 -7.73
CA ARG A 53 -0.09 -10.45 -6.74
C ARG A 53 0.34 -10.06 -5.33
N ARG A 54 1.60 -9.63 -5.16
CA ARG A 54 2.15 -9.38 -3.82
C ARG A 54 1.47 -8.22 -3.09
N PRO A 55 1.26 -7.06 -3.73
CA PRO A 55 0.53 -5.98 -3.08
C PRO A 55 -0.93 -6.32 -2.83
N SER A 56 -1.59 -7.07 -3.73
CA SER A 56 -2.98 -7.50 -3.52
C SER A 56 -3.11 -8.50 -2.36
N GLU A 57 -2.22 -9.47 -2.22
CA GLU A 57 -2.15 -10.37 -1.05
C GLU A 57 -1.98 -9.57 0.25
N ALA A 58 -1.04 -8.62 0.24
CA ALA A 58 -0.75 -7.76 1.39
C ALA A 58 -1.91 -6.81 1.74
N LEU A 59 -2.67 -6.37 0.74
CA LEU A 59 -3.87 -5.56 0.90
C LEU A 59 -5.02 -6.40 1.47
N LEU A 60 -5.27 -7.58 0.91
CA LEU A 60 -6.29 -8.51 1.38
C LEU A 60 -6.06 -8.89 2.85
N ALA A 61 -4.82 -9.26 3.21
CA ALA A 61 -4.47 -9.58 4.59
C ALA A 61 -4.85 -8.44 5.55
N ARG A 62 -4.53 -7.19 5.17
CA ARG A 62 -4.86 -6.01 5.97
C ARG A 62 -6.35 -5.76 6.06
N LEU A 63 -7.09 -5.90 4.96
CA LEU A 63 -8.54 -5.73 4.94
C LEU A 63 -9.21 -6.77 5.84
N LEU A 64 -8.79 -8.04 5.78
CA LEU A 64 -9.33 -9.10 6.64
C LEU A 64 -9.08 -8.81 8.12
N ILE A 65 -7.86 -8.41 8.48
CA ILE A 65 -7.53 -8.05 9.87
C ILE A 65 -8.29 -6.82 10.32
N PHE A 66 -8.44 -5.82 9.46
CA PHE A 66 -9.23 -4.62 9.77
C PHE A 66 -10.72 -4.93 9.93
N HIS A 67 -11.28 -5.77 9.06
CA HIS A 67 -12.65 -6.23 9.17
C HIS A 67 -12.90 -6.95 10.49
N MET A 68 -12.06 -7.93 10.84
CA MET A 68 -12.15 -8.63 12.13
C MET A 68 -12.00 -7.66 13.31
N PHE A 69 -11.09 -6.70 13.21
CA PHE A 69 -10.95 -5.66 14.23
C PHE A 69 -12.24 -4.87 14.38
N LEU A 70 -12.88 -4.43 13.29
CA LEU A 70 -14.13 -3.67 13.35
C LEU A 70 -15.28 -4.48 13.96
N GLU A 71 -15.41 -5.75 13.59
CA GLU A 71 -16.43 -6.64 14.17
C GLU A 71 -16.32 -6.67 15.70
N ILE A 72 -15.11 -6.85 16.23
CA ILE A 72 -14.85 -6.89 17.68
C ILE A 72 -14.97 -5.49 18.30
N ALA A 73 -14.42 -4.47 17.63
CA ALA A 73 -14.32 -3.13 18.17
C ALA A 73 -15.67 -2.43 18.29
N THR A 74 -16.72 -2.88 17.58
CA THR A 74 -18.07 -2.32 17.72
C THR A 74 -18.59 -2.37 19.16
N GLU A 75 -18.12 -3.32 19.96
CA GLU A 75 -18.47 -3.47 21.38
C GLU A 75 -17.53 -2.69 22.33
N MET A 76 -16.49 -2.05 21.79
CA MET A 76 -15.39 -1.47 22.56
C MET A 76 -15.42 0.06 22.62
N GLY A 77 -15.44 0.58 23.85
CA GLY A 77 -15.01 1.93 24.22
C GLY A 77 -15.58 3.07 23.37
N ASN A 78 -14.90 4.22 23.42
CA ASN A 78 -15.21 5.33 22.51
C ASN A 78 -14.40 5.20 21.20
N ALA A 79 -14.68 6.05 20.22
CA ALA A 79 -14.01 6.00 18.91
C ALA A 79 -12.49 6.26 18.99
N ALA A 80 -12.01 7.04 19.96
CA ALA A 80 -10.59 7.33 20.12
C ALA A 80 -9.82 6.11 20.63
N ASP A 81 -10.42 5.34 21.55
CA ASP A 81 -9.84 4.09 22.06
C ASP A 81 -9.68 3.08 20.91
N ARG A 82 -10.72 2.94 20.07
CA ARG A 82 -10.68 2.05 18.90
C ARG A 82 -9.58 2.43 17.92
N LYS A 83 -9.44 3.73 17.60
CA LYS A 83 -8.36 4.21 16.73
C LYS A 83 -6.98 3.88 17.31
N THR A 84 -6.80 4.12 18.60
CA THR A 84 -5.55 3.84 19.30
C THR A 84 -5.22 2.36 19.25
N MET A 85 -6.20 1.49 19.49
CA MET A 85 -6.03 0.04 19.42
C MET A 85 -5.68 -0.45 18.01
N TRP A 86 -6.36 0.07 16.99
CA TRP A 86 -6.06 -0.27 15.60
C TRP A 86 -4.61 0.11 15.26
N LEU A 87 -4.19 1.33 15.61
CA LEU A 87 -2.81 1.78 15.40
C LEU A 87 -1.81 0.90 16.15
N LEU A 88 -2.11 0.53 17.40
CA LEU A 88 -1.26 -0.36 18.16
C LEU A 88 -1.12 -1.73 17.49
N LEU A 89 -2.20 -2.27 16.91
CA LEU A 89 -2.17 -3.53 16.15
C LEU A 89 -1.32 -3.42 14.89
N GLU A 90 -1.40 -2.30 14.16
CA GLU A 90 -0.58 -2.05 12.97
C GLU A 90 0.92 -1.93 13.31
N LEU A 91 1.24 -1.25 14.42
CA LEU A 91 2.61 -1.05 14.89
C LEU A 91 3.20 -2.31 15.55
N HIS A 92 2.36 -3.06 16.27
CA HIS A 92 2.74 -4.25 17.04
C HIS A 92 2.02 -5.49 16.48
N SER A 93 2.18 -5.72 15.18
CA SER A 93 1.59 -6.90 14.50
C SER A 93 2.15 -8.23 15.01
N ARG A 94 3.20 -8.19 15.85
CA ARG A 94 3.80 -9.37 16.48
C ARG A 94 3.11 -9.68 17.80
N LEU A 95 2.51 -10.86 17.87
CA LEU A 95 1.95 -11.41 19.09
C LEU A 95 3.00 -12.32 19.73
N GLY A 96 3.78 -11.74 20.66
CA GLY A 96 4.94 -12.39 21.27
C GLY A 96 6.06 -12.65 20.26
N ASP A 97 6.87 -13.67 20.51
CA ASP A 97 8.04 -13.96 19.69
C ASP A 97 7.71 -14.71 18.39
N CYS A 98 6.56 -15.39 18.34
CA CYS A 98 6.32 -16.46 17.37
C CYS A 98 5.43 -16.09 16.17
N LEU A 99 4.57 -15.07 16.28
CA LEU A 99 3.53 -14.81 15.27
C LEU A 99 3.55 -13.33 14.85
N ASP A 100 3.72 -13.06 13.55
CA ASP A 100 3.49 -11.74 12.95
C ASP A 100 2.23 -11.85 12.09
N ILE A 101 1.06 -11.52 12.66
CA ILE A 101 -0.25 -11.86 12.07
C ILE A 101 -0.41 -11.33 10.64
N LEU A 102 0.10 -10.14 10.36
CA LEU A 102 0.05 -9.53 9.03
C LEU A 102 0.92 -10.30 8.03
N ARG A 103 2.14 -10.64 8.44
CA ARG A 103 3.08 -11.39 7.60
C ARG A 103 2.59 -12.81 7.38
N ASP A 104 2.18 -13.50 8.43
CA ASP A 104 1.81 -14.91 8.39
C ASP A 104 0.52 -15.11 7.60
N LEU A 105 -0.44 -14.18 7.72
CA LEU A 105 -1.64 -14.17 6.88
C LEU A 105 -1.29 -13.89 5.41
N THR A 106 -0.39 -12.96 5.13
CA THR A 106 0.06 -12.70 3.75
C THR A 106 0.74 -13.94 3.15
N ILE A 107 1.53 -14.67 3.95
CA ILE A 107 2.15 -15.94 3.53
C ILE A 107 1.07 -17.01 3.25
N ALA A 108 0.06 -17.11 4.10
CA ALA A 108 -1.06 -18.03 3.91
C ALA A 108 -1.89 -17.70 2.64
N LEU A 109 -1.89 -16.44 2.21
CA LEU A 109 -2.54 -15.97 0.99
C LEU A 109 -1.69 -16.12 -0.28
N GLU A 110 -0.48 -16.69 -0.22
CA GLU A 110 0.37 -16.85 -1.42
C GLU A 110 -0.18 -17.87 -2.43
N GLU A 111 -1.07 -18.78 -2.02
CA GLU A 111 -1.61 -19.86 -2.86
C GLU A 111 -2.82 -19.49 -3.76
N PRO A 112 -3.81 -18.69 -3.31
CA PRO A 112 -4.98 -18.38 -4.13
C PRO A 112 -4.70 -17.77 -5.51
N THR A 113 -5.66 -17.91 -6.41
CA THR A 113 -5.60 -17.29 -7.74
C THR A 113 -5.86 -15.79 -7.65
N ASP A 114 -5.36 -15.04 -8.61
CA ASP A 114 -5.56 -13.59 -8.72
C ASP A 114 -7.04 -13.18 -8.68
N VAL A 115 -7.89 -13.93 -9.40
CA VAL A 115 -9.34 -13.76 -9.42
C VAL A 115 -9.94 -13.95 -8.02
N TYR A 116 -9.48 -14.98 -7.29
CA TYR A 116 -9.94 -15.23 -5.93
C TYR A 116 -9.51 -14.11 -4.98
N THR A 117 -8.25 -13.67 -5.04
CA THR A 117 -7.73 -12.59 -4.19
C THR A 117 -8.55 -11.31 -4.36
N TRP A 118 -8.86 -10.92 -5.60
CA TRP A 118 -9.65 -9.72 -5.85
C TRP A 118 -11.12 -9.83 -5.49
N ALA A 119 -11.74 -10.99 -5.69
CA ALA A 119 -13.10 -11.21 -5.21
C ALA A 119 -13.17 -10.98 -3.69
N ASN A 120 -12.21 -11.54 -2.95
CA ASN A 120 -12.14 -11.36 -1.49
C ASN A 120 -11.81 -9.93 -1.07
N ILE A 121 -10.94 -9.21 -1.79
CA ILE A 121 -10.72 -7.77 -1.54
C ILE A 121 -12.04 -7.01 -1.67
N SER A 122 -12.76 -7.25 -2.76
CA SER A 122 -14.02 -6.57 -3.06
C SER A 122 -15.10 -6.86 -2.00
N ASP A 123 -15.25 -8.13 -1.64
CA ASP A 123 -16.24 -8.57 -0.66
C ASP A 123 -15.90 -8.04 0.74
N THR A 124 -14.66 -8.21 1.20
CA THR A 124 -14.22 -7.71 2.52
C THR A 124 -14.39 -6.20 2.61
N PHE A 125 -14.07 -5.47 1.54
CA PHE A 125 -14.21 -4.03 1.49
C PHE A 125 -15.69 -3.59 1.54
N ARG A 126 -16.58 -4.30 0.84
CA ARG A 126 -18.02 -4.08 0.93
C ARG A 126 -18.52 -4.28 2.37
N ASP A 127 -18.03 -5.31 3.05
CA ASP A 127 -18.43 -5.62 4.41
C ASP A 127 -17.94 -4.55 5.40
N ILE A 128 -16.70 -4.07 5.25
CA ILE A 128 -16.17 -2.92 6.00
C ILE A 128 -17.05 -1.67 5.79
N ARG A 129 -17.47 -1.38 4.55
CA ARG A 129 -18.37 -0.25 4.26
C ARG A 129 -19.73 -0.42 4.93
N ASN A 130 -20.26 -1.64 4.97
CA ASN A 130 -21.52 -1.92 5.65
C ASN A 130 -21.41 -1.68 7.17
N LEU A 131 -20.26 -1.99 7.77
CA LEU A 131 -19.99 -1.74 9.19
C LEU A 131 -19.81 -0.25 9.52
N LEU A 132 -19.14 0.51 8.65
CA LEU A 132 -18.79 1.91 8.90
C LEU A 132 -19.81 2.93 8.36
N GLY A 133 -20.74 2.48 7.52
CA GLY A 133 -21.81 3.29 6.94
C GLY A 133 -21.49 3.87 5.56
N PRO A 134 -22.50 4.43 4.87
CA PRO A 134 -22.41 4.84 3.47
C PRO A 134 -21.45 6.02 3.24
N ASP A 135 -21.27 6.87 4.24
CA ASP A 135 -20.39 8.04 4.18
C ASP A 135 -18.91 7.70 4.42
N PHE A 136 -18.60 6.44 4.72
CA PHE A 136 -17.23 6.01 4.91
C PHE A 136 -16.45 6.07 3.59
N HIS A 137 -15.38 6.86 3.61
CA HIS A 137 -14.46 7.03 2.49
C HIS A 137 -13.06 6.63 2.93
N PRO A 138 -12.62 5.39 2.62
CA PRO A 138 -11.33 4.92 3.04
C PRO A 138 -10.20 5.57 2.24
N PHE A 139 -9.06 5.70 2.89
CA PHE A 139 -7.80 6.00 2.23
C PHE A 139 -6.79 4.90 2.53
N PHE A 140 -6.05 4.48 1.51
CA PHE A 140 -4.96 3.52 1.60
C PHE A 140 -3.64 4.27 1.51
N VAL A 141 -2.82 4.16 2.55
CA VAL A 141 -1.50 4.79 2.58
C VAL A 141 -0.42 3.77 2.25
N LEU A 142 0.25 3.96 1.11
CA LEU A 142 1.54 3.37 0.78
C LEU A 142 2.62 4.26 1.36
N ASP A 143 3.11 3.89 2.53
CA ASP A 143 4.20 4.60 3.20
C ASP A 143 5.56 4.05 2.75
N GLU A 144 6.60 4.88 2.85
CA GLU A 144 7.97 4.51 2.48
C GLU A 144 8.06 3.98 1.03
N ALA A 145 7.25 4.53 0.13
CA ALA A 145 7.10 4.04 -1.23
C ALA A 145 8.34 4.28 -2.11
N GLN A 146 9.29 5.12 -1.69
CA GLN A 146 10.59 5.26 -2.34
C GLN A 146 11.36 3.94 -2.35
N PHE A 147 11.19 3.08 -1.34
CA PHE A 147 11.81 1.76 -1.37
C PHE A 147 11.30 0.92 -2.54
N ALA A 148 10.01 1.03 -2.86
CA ALA A 148 9.45 0.39 -4.05
C ALA A 148 9.86 1.12 -5.35
N ALA A 149 10.03 2.45 -5.30
CA ALA A 149 10.49 3.23 -6.44
C ALA A 149 11.94 2.92 -6.85
N ASP A 150 12.81 2.71 -5.86
CA ASP A 150 14.24 2.41 -6.05
C ASP A 150 14.51 0.91 -6.22
N SER A 151 13.53 0.08 -5.87
CA SER A 151 13.62 -1.36 -6.06
C SER A 151 13.42 -1.72 -7.52
N LEU A 152 14.36 -2.53 -8.04
CA LEU A 152 14.23 -3.22 -9.32
C LEU A 152 13.99 -2.28 -10.53
N PRO A 153 14.87 -1.27 -10.75
CA PRO A 153 14.67 -0.24 -11.79
C PRO A 153 14.57 -0.81 -13.22
N ALA A 154 15.12 -2.00 -13.45
CA ALA A 154 15.09 -2.69 -14.75
C ALA A 154 14.14 -3.90 -14.81
N ALA A 155 13.23 -4.07 -13.84
CA ALA A 155 12.31 -5.22 -13.85
C ALA A 155 11.04 -4.99 -14.69
N PHE A 156 10.64 -3.74 -14.93
CA PHE A 156 9.38 -3.43 -15.62
C PHE A 156 9.58 -2.64 -16.90
N HIS A 157 10.79 -2.13 -17.12
CA HIS A 157 11.17 -1.50 -18.36
C HIS A 157 12.67 -1.72 -18.63
N PRO A 158 13.10 -1.95 -19.88
CA PRO A 158 14.51 -2.05 -20.22
C PRO A 158 15.27 -0.72 -20.06
N ASP A 159 14.56 0.40 -20.14
CA ASP A 159 15.07 1.72 -19.73
C ASP A 159 14.76 1.98 -18.24
N PRO A 160 15.78 2.05 -17.37
CA PRO A 160 15.62 2.18 -15.92
C PRO A 160 15.00 3.51 -15.45
N GLY A 161 14.79 4.48 -16.35
CA GLY A 161 14.13 5.75 -16.02
C GLY A 161 12.61 5.75 -16.16
N ALA A 162 12.00 4.72 -16.76
CA ALA A 162 10.68 4.84 -17.37
C ALA A 162 9.51 4.30 -16.53
N SER A 163 9.69 3.30 -15.67
CA SER A 163 8.58 2.78 -14.86
C SER A 163 9.08 1.95 -13.67
N PRO A 164 9.23 2.55 -12.48
CA PRO A 164 9.57 1.79 -11.29
C PRO A 164 8.43 0.87 -10.87
N VAL A 165 8.72 -0.16 -10.06
CA VAL A 165 7.72 -1.08 -9.46
C VAL A 165 6.48 -0.34 -8.96
N LEU A 166 6.69 0.81 -8.31
CA LEU A 166 5.63 1.63 -7.74
C LEU A 166 4.57 2.04 -8.78
N VAL A 167 4.96 2.41 -10.01
CA VAL A 167 4.04 2.79 -11.07
C VAL A 167 3.14 1.62 -11.48
N GLU A 168 3.72 0.43 -11.61
CA GLU A 168 2.97 -0.76 -11.98
C GLU A 168 1.97 -1.13 -10.89
N ILE A 169 2.37 -1.07 -9.61
CA ILE A 169 1.45 -1.28 -8.47
C ILE A 169 0.27 -0.31 -8.54
N LEU A 170 0.54 0.97 -8.76
CA LEU A 170 -0.49 2.01 -8.81
C LEU A 170 -1.43 1.83 -10.01
N ASN A 171 -0.89 1.55 -11.19
CA ASN A 171 -1.70 1.26 -12.39
C ASN A 171 -2.60 0.04 -12.19
N ILE A 172 -2.08 -1.00 -11.54
CA ILE A 172 -2.83 -2.22 -11.24
C ILE A 172 -3.98 -1.90 -10.28
N TRP A 173 -3.74 -1.11 -9.25
CA TRP A 173 -4.79 -0.75 -8.29
C TRP A 173 -5.83 0.18 -8.90
N ASP A 174 -5.43 1.11 -9.76
CA ASP A 174 -6.35 1.99 -10.50
C ASP A 174 -7.22 1.21 -11.49
N SER A 175 -6.62 0.28 -12.26
CA SER A 175 -7.36 -0.52 -13.24
C SER A 175 -8.35 -1.50 -12.62
N HIS A 176 -8.11 -1.91 -11.37
CA HIS A 176 -8.97 -2.81 -10.61
C HIS A 176 -9.85 -2.02 -9.64
N HIS A 177 -10.71 -1.16 -10.22
CA HIS A 177 -11.77 -0.35 -9.61
C HIS A 177 -12.65 -0.93 -8.46
N PRO A 178 -12.77 -2.24 -8.12
CA PRO A 178 -13.56 -2.75 -7.00
C PRO A 178 -13.46 -2.05 -5.63
N ILE A 179 -12.38 -1.35 -5.31
CA ILE A 179 -12.27 -0.60 -4.04
C ILE A 179 -13.06 0.74 -4.11
N GLY A 180 -13.75 0.98 -5.22
CA GLY A 180 -14.73 2.04 -5.38
C GLY A 180 -14.12 3.44 -5.22
N SER A 181 -14.68 4.23 -4.31
CA SER A 181 -14.29 5.61 -4.04
C SER A 181 -12.99 5.74 -3.25
N ALA A 182 -12.31 4.65 -2.86
CA ALA A 182 -11.14 4.76 -2.00
C ALA A 182 -10.05 5.65 -2.60
N SER A 183 -9.36 6.39 -1.72
CA SER A 183 -8.24 7.24 -2.13
C SER A 183 -6.91 6.56 -1.80
N PHE A 184 -5.95 6.61 -2.70
CA PHE A 184 -4.59 6.14 -2.44
C PHE A 184 -3.69 7.33 -2.12
N VAL A 185 -2.96 7.23 -1.03
CA VAL A 185 -1.95 8.20 -0.60
C VAL A 185 -0.61 7.48 -0.70
N VAL A 186 0.30 8.00 -1.51
CA VAL A 186 1.65 7.46 -1.67
C VAL A 186 2.61 8.42 -1.01
N ALA A 187 3.26 7.98 0.05
CA ALA A 187 4.20 8.76 0.85
C ALA A 187 5.58 8.10 0.80
N GLY A 188 6.63 8.92 0.88
CA GLY A 188 8.01 8.47 0.89
C GLY A 188 8.99 9.62 0.73
N THR A 189 10.18 9.49 1.32
CA THR A 189 11.24 10.48 1.13
C THR A 189 11.83 10.29 -0.27
N GLU A 190 11.89 11.34 -1.08
CA GLU A 190 12.58 11.34 -2.39
C GLU A 190 11.87 10.68 -3.57
N ILE A 191 10.55 10.42 -3.53
CA ILE A 191 9.83 9.93 -4.72
C ILE A 191 9.85 11.02 -5.81
N PRO A 192 10.54 10.82 -6.96
CA PRO A 192 10.65 11.86 -7.98
C PRO A 192 9.29 12.23 -8.58
N GLY A 193 8.91 13.52 -8.52
CA GLY A 193 7.63 14.00 -9.08
C GLY A 193 7.41 13.64 -10.55
N LYS A 194 8.50 13.57 -11.34
CA LYS A 194 8.51 13.12 -12.75
C LYS A 194 7.87 11.74 -12.99
N ILE A 195 7.82 10.88 -11.96
CA ILE A 195 7.15 9.57 -12.04
C ILE A 195 5.65 9.79 -12.28
N PHE A 196 5.05 10.80 -11.64
CA PHE A 196 3.61 11.08 -11.69
C PHE A 196 3.21 12.01 -12.84
N GLU A 197 4.16 12.56 -13.58
CA GLU A 197 3.90 13.35 -14.80
C GLU A 197 3.59 12.46 -16.02
N GLN A 198 3.66 11.13 -15.87
CA GLN A 198 3.40 10.19 -16.95
C GLN A 198 1.89 10.09 -17.27
N PRO A 199 1.48 10.12 -18.56
CA PRO A 199 0.07 10.16 -18.96
C PRO A 199 -0.81 9.03 -18.41
N LYS A 200 -0.21 7.88 -18.06
CA LYS A 200 -0.93 6.71 -17.56
C LYS A 200 -1.35 6.81 -16.10
N ILE A 201 -0.76 7.71 -15.32
CA ILE A 201 -0.92 7.78 -13.85
C ILE A 201 -1.86 8.94 -13.46
N THR A 202 -2.06 9.92 -14.34
CA THR A 202 -2.48 11.28 -13.99
C THR A 202 -3.97 11.53 -13.79
N GLU A 203 -4.89 10.63 -14.17
CA GLU A 203 -6.33 10.95 -14.10
C GLU A 203 -6.92 10.84 -12.68
N HIS A 204 -6.33 9.96 -11.85
CA HIS A 204 -6.84 9.66 -10.51
C HIS A 204 -5.84 9.90 -9.38
N LEU A 205 -4.56 10.04 -9.70
CA LEU A 205 -3.50 10.24 -8.71
C LEU A 205 -3.11 11.72 -8.65
N ARG A 206 -3.01 12.23 -7.42
CA ARG A 206 -2.50 13.57 -7.14
C ARG A 206 -1.21 13.44 -6.34
N TRP A 207 -0.14 14.01 -6.87
CA TRP A 207 1.13 14.08 -6.17
C TRP A 207 1.17 15.30 -5.24
N ALA A 208 1.69 15.10 -4.03
CA ALA A 208 1.94 16.18 -3.08
C ALA A 208 3.27 15.89 -2.35
N SER A 209 4.23 16.83 -2.41
CA SER A 209 5.49 16.78 -1.65
C SER A 209 5.39 17.38 -0.25
N ASP A 210 4.23 17.93 0.10
CA ASP A 210 4.03 18.72 1.33
C ASP A 210 3.56 17.82 2.49
N THR A 211 4.14 16.62 2.61
CA THR A 211 4.03 15.81 3.82
C THR A 211 4.98 16.42 4.84
N GLY A 212 4.64 17.61 5.34
CA GLY A 212 5.42 18.30 6.36
C GLY A 212 5.83 17.30 7.45
N ALA A 213 7.10 17.32 7.83
CA ALA A 213 7.57 16.48 8.92
C ALA A 213 6.62 16.70 10.12
N PHE A 214 6.10 15.62 10.70
CA PHE A 214 5.18 15.69 11.85
C PHE A 214 5.84 16.25 13.14
N ASP A 215 7.03 16.83 12.98
CA ASP A 215 7.93 17.34 14.00
C ASP A 215 7.49 18.72 14.54
N GLU A 216 6.63 19.45 13.80
CA GLU A 216 6.07 20.70 14.29
C GLU A 216 4.82 20.43 15.14
N LYS A 217 4.75 21.07 16.33
CA LYS A 217 3.65 20.98 17.31
C LYS A 217 2.27 21.44 16.81
N ILE A 218 2.11 21.70 15.53
CA ILE A 218 0.86 22.07 14.90
C ILE A 218 0.12 20.77 14.55
N ASP A 219 -1.20 20.78 14.63
CA ASP A 219 -2.06 19.61 14.34
C ASP A 219 -2.13 19.33 12.82
N ILE A 220 -0.96 19.06 12.21
CA ILE A 220 -0.77 18.82 10.77
C ILE A 220 -1.56 17.59 10.34
N GLY A 221 -1.86 16.65 11.25
CA GLY A 221 -2.73 15.51 11.00
C GLY A 221 -4.16 15.93 10.66
N GLU A 222 -4.74 16.88 11.38
CA GLU A 222 -6.05 17.45 11.04
C GLU A 222 -6.00 18.25 9.73
N GLU A 223 -4.95 19.04 9.52
CA GLU A 223 -4.83 19.84 8.29
C GLU A 223 -4.59 18.98 7.05
N PHE A 224 -3.79 17.92 7.15
CA PHE A 224 -3.60 16.93 6.09
C PHE A 224 -4.89 16.17 5.80
N THR A 225 -5.59 15.70 6.84
CA THR A 225 -6.89 15.03 6.69
C THR A 225 -7.90 15.97 6.04
N ARG A 226 -7.91 17.25 6.42
CA ARG A 226 -8.80 18.28 5.87
C ARG A 226 -8.44 18.63 4.42
N ARG A 227 -7.16 18.72 4.06
CA ARG A 227 -6.71 18.96 2.67
C ARG A 227 -7.00 17.75 1.77
N ALA A 228 -6.71 16.53 2.24
CA ALA A 228 -7.06 15.29 1.56
C ALA A 228 -8.58 15.19 1.35
N TRP A 229 -9.38 15.56 2.36
CA TRP A 229 -10.85 15.62 2.27
C TRP A 229 -11.38 16.69 1.31
N HIS A 230 -10.73 17.86 1.23
CA HIS A 230 -11.07 18.88 0.23
C HIS A 230 -10.68 18.45 -1.19
N TRP A 231 -9.61 17.67 -1.35
CA TRP A 231 -9.19 17.16 -2.65
C TRP A 231 -10.12 16.09 -3.22
N THR A 232 -10.78 15.30 -2.37
CA THR A 232 -11.72 14.26 -2.80
C THR A 232 -13.11 14.78 -3.18
N ARG A 233 -13.53 15.96 -2.68
CA ARG A 233 -14.84 16.60 -2.99
C ARG A 233 -14.81 17.68 -4.07
N GLY A 234 -13.65 17.99 -4.65
CA GLY A 234 -13.50 19.00 -5.69
C GLY A 234 -13.87 18.54 -7.12
N ARG A 235 -14.77 17.56 -7.26
CA ARG A 235 -15.39 17.16 -8.54
C ARG A 235 -16.88 17.42 -8.45
#